data_AF-A0A9X2JW91-F1
#
_entry.id   AF-A0A9X2JW91-F1
#
_cell.length_a   1.000
_cell.length_b   1.000
_cell.length_c   1.000
_cell.angle_alpha   90.00
_cell.angle_beta   90.00
_cell.angle_gamma   90.00
#
_symmetry.space_group_name_H-M   'P 1'
#
loop_
_entity.id
_entity.type
_entity.pdbx_description
1 polymer ?
#
loop_
_entity_poly.entity_id
_entity_poly.type
_entity_poly.pdbx_seq_one_letter_code
_entity_poly.pdbx_strand_id
1 'polypeptide(L)'
;MSSDTTTGPATTTEASAEAGVTLADVLDVLGTTLGIEDRVGTFDAATPLFGTLPELDSLAVLELVTAVEDRFGITVDEEDLGGGLLETAGSLHDYVRDRVR
;
A
#
# COMPACT_ATOMS: atom_id res chain seq x y z
N MET A 1 -14.03 46.87 -18.26
CA MET A 1 -14.81 45.66 -17.99
C MET A 1 -14.02 44.81 -17.03
N SER A 2 -14.37 44.92 -15.76
CA SER A 2 -13.88 44.06 -14.70
C SER A 2 -14.63 42.73 -14.79
N SER A 3 -13.88 41.64 -14.78
CA SER A 3 -14.37 40.39 -14.21
C SER A 3 -13.28 39.91 -13.27
N ASP A 4 -13.42 40.37 -12.04
CA ASP A 4 -12.99 39.64 -10.86
C ASP A 4 -13.73 38.29 -10.89
N THR A 5 -12.98 37.20 -10.84
CA THR A 5 -13.49 36.01 -10.16
C THR A 5 -12.43 35.57 -9.17
N THR A 6 -12.47 36.24 -8.02
CA THR A 6 -12.36 35.60 -6.71
C THR A 6 -12.87 34.15 -6.76
N THR A 7 -11.97 33.21 -6.47
CA THR A 7 -12.21 32.06 -5.57
C THR A 7 -10.86 31.43 -5.26
N GLY A 8 -10.23 31.88 -4.16
CA GLY A 8 -9.83 30.92 -3.13
C GLY A 8 -11.06 30.66 -2.26
N PRO A 9 -11.12 29.60 -1.43
CA PRO A 9 -10.02 28.87 -0.79
C PRO A 9 -10.01 27.37 -1.19
N ALA A 10 -8.97 26.57 -1.00
CA ALA A 10 -8.44 26.18 0.29
C ALA A 10 -7.02 25.63 0.16
N THR A 11 -6.09 26.32 0.82
CA THR A 11 -4.98 25.64 1.47
C THR A 11 -5.57 24.96 2.71
N THR A 12 -5.77 23.65 2.62
CA THR A 12 -5.95 22.72 3.76
C THR A 12 -5.63 21.36 3.13
N THR A 13 -4.44 20.80 3.27
CA THR A 13 -3.65 20.64 4.50
C THR A 13 -2.21 20.40 4.11
N GLU A 14 -1.32 21.04 4.84
CA GLU A 14 0.08 20.69 4.97
C GLU A 14 0.21 19.20 5.32
N ALA A 15 0.36 18.34 4.31
CA ALA A 15 0.86 16.99 4.51
C ALA A 15 2.40 17.00 4.45
N SER A 16 3.02 17.92 5.21
CA SER A 16 4.23 17.56 5.94
C SER A 16 3.81 16.76 7.17
N ALA A 17 3.10 15.65 6.94
CA ALA A 17 3.06 14.58 7.93
C ALA A 17 4.41 13.89 7.81
N GLU A 18 5.14 13.73 8.91
CA GLU A 18 6.30 12.83 8.98
C GLU A 18 6.05 11.59 8.11
N ALA A 19 6.89 11.43 7.08
CA ALA A 19 6.66 10.59 5.91
C ALA A 19 6.69 9.09 6.27
N GLY A 20 5.59 8.60 6.84
CA GLY A 20 5.38 7.19 7.15
C GLY A 20 4.54 6.52 6.07
N VAL A 21 4.86 5.26 5.77
CA VAL A 21 4.09 4.40 4.87
C VAL A 21 2.68 4.19 5.44
N THR A 22 1.64 4.41 4.63
CA THR A 22 0.25 4.19 5.04
C THR A 22 -0.26 2.83 4.55
N LEU A 23 -1.34 2.33 5.15
CA LEU A 23 -2.01 1.12 4.68
C LEU A 23 -2.50 1.28 3.23
N ALA A 24 -2.98 2.48 2.87
CA ALA A 24 -3.44 2.77 1.52
C ALA A 24 -2.32 2.63 0.49
N ASP A 25 -1.07 3.00 0.81
CA ASP A 25 0.07 2.80 -0.09
C ASP A 25 0.35 1.31 -0.35
N VAL A 26 0.24 0.48 0.68
CA VAL A 26 0.43 -0.97 0.54
C VAL A 26 -0.70 -1.60 -0.27
N LEU A 27 -1.93 -1.15 -0.04
CA LEU A 27 -3.10 -1.58 -0.80
C LEU A 27 -3.05 -1.13 -2.26
N ASP A 28 -2.49 0.05 -2.55
CA ASP A 28 -2.25 0.56 -3.91
C ASP A 28 -1.30 -0.35 -4.69
N VAL A 29 -0.18 -0.76 -4.06
CA VAL A 29 0.78 -1.70 -4.66
C VAL A 29 0.11 -3.06 -4.88
N LEU A 30 -0.59 -3.58 -3.86
CA LEU A 30 -1.32 -4.85 -3.96
C LEU A 30 -2.36 -4.82 -5.09
N GLY A 31 -3.10 -3.72 -5.20
CA GLY A 31 -4.10 -3.50 -6.24
C GLY A 31 -3.48 -3.48 -7.63
N THR A 32 -2.38 -2.76 -7.79
CA THR A 32 -1.65 -2.64 -9.05
C THR A 32 -1.03 -3.97 -9.48
N THR A 33 -0.41 -4.71 -8.56
CA THR A 33 0.21 -6.01 -8.87
C THR A 33 -0.84 -7.06 -9.25
N LEU A 34 -1.95 -7.14 -8.52
CA LEU A 34 -2.98 -8.17 -8.72
C LEU A 34 -4.08 -7.74 -9.71
N GLY A 35 -4.09 -6.48 -10.16
CA GLY A 35 -5.14 -5.92 -11.01
C GLY A 35 -6.49 -5.82 -10.30
N ILE A 36 -6.50 -5.55 -8.98
CA ILE A 36 -7.69 -5.50 -8.13
C ILE A 36 -7.89 -4.13 -7.48
N GLU A 37 -7.38 -3.06 -8.11
CA GLU A 37 -7.46 -1.67 -7.65
C GLU A 37 -8.88 -1.24 -7.23
N ASP A 38 -9.91 -1.76 -7.89
CA ASP A 38 -11.32 -1.49 -7.57
C ASP A 38 -11.76 -2.12 -6.24
N ARG A 39 -11.14 -3.22 -5.82
CA ARG A 39 -11.45 -3.97 -4.59
C ARG A 39 -10.59 -3.53 -3.40
N VAL A 40 -9.33 -3.16 -3.62
CA VAL A 40 -8.39 -2.84 -2.52
C VAL A 40 -8.84 -1.65 -1.67
N GLY A 41 -9.61 -0.71 -2.23
CA GLY A 41 -10.17 0.42 -1.47
C GLY A 41 -11.16 0.01 -0.37
N THR A 42 -11.62 -1.25 -0.38
CA THR A 42 -12.50 -1.81 0.67
C THR A 42 -11.75 -2.66 1.70
N PHE A 43 -10.45 -2.86 1.52
CA PHE A 43 -9.65 -3.68 2.42
C PHE A 43 -9.17 -2.86 3.61
N ASP A 44 -9.21 -3.49 4.79
CA ASP A 44 -8.69 -2.97 6.05
C ASP A 44 -7.45 -3.77 6.50
N ALA A 45 -6.73 -3.30 7.51
CA ALA A 45 -5.53 -3.95 8.05
C ALA A 45 -5.79 -5.39 8.52
N ALA A 46 -7.00 -5.67 9.02
CA ALA A 46 -7.42 -7.01 9.44
C ALA A 46 -7.81 -7.94 8.28
N THR A 47 -7.77 -7.45 7.02
CA THR A 47 -8.17 -8.24 5.85
C THR A 47 -7.09 -9.25 5.52
N PRO A 48 -7.40 -10.56 5.51
CA PRO A 48 -6.44 -11.58 5.12
C PRO A 48 -6.20 -11.50 3.61
N LEU A 49 -4.94 -11.49 3.18
CA LEU A 49 -4.58 -11.46 1.77
C LEU A 49 -4.64 -12.88 1.18
N PHE A 50 -4.05 -13.85 1.89
CA PHE A 50 -4.18 -15.26 1.56
C PHE A 50 -5.61 -15.76 1.82
N GLY A 51 -6.19 -16.43 0.82
CA GLY A 51 -7.53 -17.00 0.88
C GLY A 51 -8.66 -16.05 0.44
N THR A 52 -8.50 -14.73 0.63
CA THR A 52 -9.45 -13.72 0.11
C THR A 52 -9.16 -13.40 -1.36
N LEU A 53 -7.88 -13.41 -1.73
CA LEU A 53 -7.41 -13.09 -3.07
C LEU A 53 -7.03 -14.37 -3.80
N PRO A 54 -7.89 -14.91 -4.68
CA PRO A 54 -7.50 -16.01 -5.55
C PRO A 54 -6.38 -15.63 -6.52
N GLU A 55 -6.16 -14.34 -6.75
CA GLU A 55 -5.10 -13.80 -7.61
C GLU A 55 -3.71 -13.87 -6.96
N LEU A 56 -3.64 -13.93 -5.61
CA LEU A 56 -2.38 -14.01 -4.87
C LEU A 56 -1.81 -15.44 -4.96
N ASP A 57 -1.33 -15.81 -6.14
CA ASP A 57 -0.64 -17.06 -6.41
C ASP A 57 0.85 -16.97 -6.05
N SER A 58 1.54 -18.11 -6.04
CA SER A 58 2.98 -18.24 -5.84
C SER A 58 3.84 -17.29 -6.69
N LEU A 59 3.43 -17.01 -7.93
CA LEU A 59 4.09 -16.04 -8.81
C LEU A 59 3.74 -14.59 -8.47
N ALA A 60 2.47 -14.32 -8.14
CA ALA A 60 2.02 -12.97 -7.79
C ALA A 60 2.64 -12.48 -6.48
N VAL A 61 2.93 -13.40 -5.54
CA VAL A 61 3.70 -13.09 -4.33
C VAL A 61 5.08 -12.54 -4.68
N LEU A 62 5.81 -13.16 -5.60
CA LEU A 62 7.14 -12.69 -6.02
C LEU A 62 7.06 -11.31 -6.69
N GLU A 63 6.07 -11.09 -7.56
CA GLU A 63 5.84 -9.78 -8.18
C GLU A 63 5.44 -8.71 -7.17
N LEU A 64 4.57 -9.05 -6.21
CA LEU A 64 4.13 -8.15 -5.13
C LEU A 64 5.31 -7.72 -4.28
N VAL A 65 6.14 -8.68 -3.89
CA VAL A 65 7.35 -8.44 -3.11
C VAL A 65 8.28 -7.49 -3.84
N THR A 66 8.59 -7.80 -5.11
CA THR A 66 9.44 -6.96 -5.94
C THR A 66 8.87 -5.54 -6.06
N ALA A 67 7.55 -5.41 -6.25
CA ALA A 67 6.88 -4.11 -6.35
C ALA A 67 6.91 -3.32 -5.04
N VAL A 68 6.76 -3.98 -3.89
CA VAL A 68 6.88 -3.38 -2.56
C VAL A 68 8.32 -2.93 -2.32
N GLU A 69 9.31 -3.77 -2.62
CA GLU A 69 10.74 -3.43 -2.51
C GLU A 69 11.11 -2.21 -3.37
N ASP A 70 10.67 -2.16 -4.62
CA ASP A 70 10.92 -1.04 -5.54
C ASP A 70 10.19 0.23 -5.10
N ARG A 71 8.92 0.12 -4.69
CA ARG A 71 8.09 1.26 -4.27
C ARG A 71 8.60 1.92 -3.00
N PHE A 72 8.96 1.12 -2.01
CA PHE A 72 9.31 1.59 -0.67
C PHE A 72 10.83 1.62 -0.43
N GLY A 73 11.64 1.10 -1.35
CA GLY A 73 13.09 1.03 -1.22
C GLY A 73 13.54 0.08 -0.11
N ILE A 74 12.77 -0.96 0.17
CA ILE A 74 13.07 -1.96 1.22
C ILE A 74 13.56 -3.27 0.60
N THR A 75 14.05 -4.18 1.45
CA THR A 75 14.33 -5.57 1.07
C THR A 75 13.44 -6.48 1.90
N VAL A 76 12.84 -7.48 1.28
CA VAL A 76 11.94 -8.45 1.88
C VAL A 76 12.53 -9.84 1.66
N ASP A 77 12.87 -10.52 2.75
CA ASP A 77 13.47 -11.85 2.67
C ASP A 77 12.40 -12.95 2.54
N GLU A 78 12.77 -14.08 1.94
CA GLU A 78 11.88 -15.25 1.77
C GLU A 78 11.39 -15.81 3.12
N GLU A 79 12.21 -15.68 4.18
CA GLU A 79 11.85 -16.07 5.54
C GLU A 79 10.77 -15.17 6.15
N ASP A 80 10.80 -13.86 5.87
CA ASP A 80 9.79 -12.90 6.31
C ASP A 80 8.46 -13.17 5.59
N LEU A 81 8.53 -13.47 4.28
CA LEU A 81 7.36 -13.84 3.48
C LEU A 81 6.65 -15.09 3.99
N GLY A 82 7.43 -16.13 4.30
CA GLY A 82 6.92 -17.36 4.90
C GLY A 82 6.43 -17.18 6.34
N GLY A 83 6.87 -16.13 7.05
CA GLY A 83 6.56 -15.84 8.45
C GLY A 83 5.18 -15.24 8.71
N GLY A 84 4.35 -15.05 7.69
CA GLY A 84 3.03 -14.43 7.82
C GLY A 84 3.00 -12.93 7.48
N LEU A 85 4.05 -12.42 6.83
CA LEU A 85 4.10 -11.05 6.32
C LEU A 85 2.91 -10.73 5.39
N LEU A 86 2.57 -11.69 4.53
CA LEU A 86 1.43 -11.59 3.60
C LEU A 86 0.15 -12.23 4.14
N GLU A 87 0.07 -12.49 5.45
CA GLU A 87 -1.14 -13.04 6.06
C GLU A 87 -2.30 -12.03 5.98
N THR A 88 -2.02 -10.76 6.31
CA THR A 88 -2.99 -9.66 6.26
C THR A 88 -2.37 -8.39 5.68
N ALA A 89 -3.22 -7.47 5.19
CA ALA A 89 -2.75 -6.17 4.71
C ALA A 89 -2.04 -5.37 5.81
N GLY A 90 -2.47 -5.52 7.06
CA GLY A 90 -1.85 -4.90 8.23
C GLY A 90 -0.45 -5.44 8.52
N SER A 91 -0.25 -6.76 8.44
CA SER A 91 1.07 -7.38 8.63
C SER A 91 2.10 -6.81 7.64
N LEU A 92 1.72 -6.71 6.36
CA LEU A 92 2.57 -6.13 5.33
C LEU A 92 2.85 -4.65 5.59
N HIS A 93 1.83 -3.88 5.96
CA HIS A 93 1.97 -2.47 6.32
C HIS A 93 2.91 -2.24 7.49
N ASP A 94 2.74 -2.97 8.59
CA ASP A 94 3.58 -2.83 9.78
C ASP A 94 5.05 -3.16 9.46
N TYR A 95 5.30 -4.20 8.67
CA TYR A 95 6.64 -4.57 8.25
C TYR A 95 7.31 -3.50 7.39
N VAL A 96 6.61 -2.99 6.36
CA VAL A 96 7.16 -1.94 5.49
C VAL A 96 7.42 -0.68 6.31
N ARG A 97 6.50 -0.31 7.21
CA ARG A 97 6.66 0.84 8.10
C ARG A 97 7.87 0.70 9.03
N ASP A 98 8.19 -0.50 9.49
CA ASP A 98 9.36 -0.75 10.33
C ASP A 98 10.68 -0.60 9.55
N ARG A 99 10.69 -1.02 8.28
CA ARG A 99 11.88 -0.98 7.40
C ARG A 99 12.17 0.41 6.80
N VAL A 100 11.17 1.27 6.61
CA VAL A 100 11.30 2.61 5.97
C VAL A 100 11.71 3.71 6.97
N ARG A 101 12.05 3.36 8.21
CA ARG A 101 12.44 4.31 9.28
C ARG A 101 13.83 4.92 9.15
#